data_AF-A0A6B3C9G6-F1
#
_entry.id   AF-A0A6B3C9G6-F1
#
_cell.length_a   1.000
_cell.length_b   1.000
_cell.length_c   1.000
_cell.angle_alpha   90.00
_cell.angle_beta   90.00
_cell.angle_gamma   90.00
#
_symmetry.space_group_name_H-M   'P 1'
#
loop_
_entity.id
_entity.type
_entity.pdbx_description
1 polymer ?
#
loop_
_entity_poly.entity_id
_entity_poly.type
_entity_poly.pdbx_seq_one_letter_code
_entity_poly.pdbx_strand_id
1 'polypeptide(L)'
;QLRPLLGRPLGADPSAFLAPAGGAAPVQTDLPDDVVLCSCSNVSVGTVRAAVTEHGCRSVGEVKTCTRAGTVCGSCVPLLTKVVNGTLEKAGFTVSNAMCEHFGMPRAELYALVRAEGLRTFSEIVARHGQGRGCAVCKPVVASILSSLGIGHVLQPDPVT
;
A
#
# COMPACT_ATOMS: atom_id res chain seq x y z
N GLN A 1 -18.06 6.95 -28.10
CA GLN A 1 -17.14 7.91 -27.46
C GLN A 1 -17.25 7.76 -25.96
N LEU A 2 -16.17 7.40 -25.27
CA LEU A 2 -16.16 7.31 -23.81
C LEU A 2 -16.16 8.74 -23.24
N ARG A 3 -17.19 9.10 -22.48
CA ARG A 3 -17.29 10.40 -21.81
C ARG A 3 -17.01 10.21 -20.32
N PRO A 4 -16.09 10.98 -19.72
CA PRO A 4 -15.97 11.02 -18.27
C PRO A 4 -17.25 11.57 -17.63
N LEU A 5 -17.82 10.83 -16.68
CA LEU A 5 -18.99 11.25 -15.89
C LEU A 5 -18.67 12.33 -14.84
N LEU A 6 -17.46 12.89 -14.89
CA LEU A 6 -16.91 13.82 -13.88
C LEU A 6 -17.06 15.30 -14.30
N GLY A 7 -17.74 15.61 -15.41
CA GLY A 7 -17.91 16.99 -15.90
C GLY A 7 -16.61 17.69 -16.33
N ARG A 8 -15.50 16.96 -16.45
CA ARG A 8 -14.16 17.47 -16.82
C ARG A 8 -13.45 16.53 -17.79
N PRO A 9 -12.50 17.01 -18.61
CA PRO A 9 -11.69 16.16 -19.48
C PRO A 9 -10.82 15.18 -18.69
N LEU A 10 -10.56 13.99 -19.25
CA LEU A 10 -9.75 12.93 -18.64
C LEU A 10 -8.24 13.21 -18.60
N GLY A 11 -7.78 14.26 -19.29
CA GLY A 11 -6.36 14.59 -19.42
C GLY A 11 -5.57 13.70 -20.40
N ALA A 12 -6.14 12.58 -20.85
CA ALA A 12 -5.61 11.73 -21.89
C ALA A 12 -6.74 11.10 -22.71
N ASP A 13 -6.39 10.44 -23.82
CA ASP A 13 -7.37 9.70 -24.63
C ASP A 13 -8.03 8.58 -23.80
N PRO A 14 -9.36 8.44 -23.83
CA PRO A 14 -10.06 7.41 -23.04
C PRO A 14 -9.58 5.98 -23.29
N SER A 15 -9.10 5.67 -24.50
CA SER A 15 -8.57 4.33 -24.82
C SER A 15 -7.28 4.03 -24.05
N ALA A 16 -6.49 5.05 -23.69
CA ALA A 16 -5.27 4.89 -22.90
C ALA A 16 -5.55 4.36 -21.47
N PHE A 17 -6.75 4.60 -20.94
CA PHE A 17 -7.18 4.05 -19.64
C PHE A 17 -7.64 2.59 -19.70
N LEU A 18 -7.93 2.10 -20.90
CA LEU A 18 -8.44 0.74 -21.15
C LEU A 18 -7.42 -0.15 -21.85
N ALA A 19 -6.26 0.40 -22.24
CA ALA A 19 -5.24 -0.33 -22.96
C ALA A 19 -4.69 -1.49 -22.09
N PRO A 20 -4.50 -2.69 -22.67
CA PRO A 20 -3.90 -3.79 -21.95
C PRO A 20 -2.46 -3.43 -21.53
N ALA A 21 -2.02 -3.99 -20.39
CA ALA A 21 -0.68 -3.78 -19.86
C ALA A 21 0.37 -4.16 -20.92
N GLY A 22 0.98 -3.15 -21.54
CA GLY A 22 1.93 -3.30 -22.65
C GLY A 22 1.72 -2.35 -23.84
N GLY A 23 0.54 -1.71 -23.97
CA GLY A 23 0.22 -0.83 -25.10
C GLY A 23 0.57 0.67 -24.93
N ALA A 24 0.69 1.15 -23.70
CA ALA A 24 1.07 2.53 -23.37
C ALA A 24 1.55 2.62 -21.90
N ALA A 25 2.35 3.64 -21.58
CA ALA A 25 2.67 3.94 -20.17
C ALA A 25 1.38 4.24 -19.39
N PRO A 26 1.23 3.74 -18.15
CA PRO A 26 0.03 3.99 -17.36
C PRO A 26 -0.17 5.50 -17.20
N VAL A 27 -1.39 5.97 -17.52
CA VAL A 27 -1.73 7.38 -17.33
C VAL A 27 -1.61 7.69 -15.84
N GLN A 28 -0.61 8.49 -15.47
CA GLN A 28 -0.52 9.03 -14.12
C GLN A 28 -1.54 10.15 -14.00
N THR A 29 -2.74 9.82 -13.54
CA THR A 29 -3.73 10.82 -13.17
C THR A 29 -3.48 11.23 -11.72
N ASP A 30 -2.96 12.44 -11.52
CA ASP A 30 -3.06 13.08 -10.22
C ASP A 30 -4.55 13.33 -9.96
N LEU A 31 -5.10 12.72 -8.90
CA LEU A 31 -6.52 12.88 -8.63
C LEU A 31 -6.79 14.34 -8.24
N PRO A 32 -7.83 14.97 -8.81
CA PRO A 32 -8.25 16.30 -8.39
C PRO A 32 -8.92 16.28 -7.01
N ASP A 33 -8.89 17.44 -6.34
CA ASP A 33 -9.14 17.55 -4.90
C ASP A 33 -10.59 17.25 -4.49
N ASP A 34 -11.55 17.48 -5.38
CA ASP A 34 -12.98 17.23 -5.15
C ASP A 34 -13.36 15.74 -5.13
N VAL A 35 -12.46 14.85 -5.56
CA VAL A 35 -12.75 13.41 -5.62
C VAL A 35 -12.90 12.85 -4.21
N VAL A 36 -14.03 12.19 -3.94
CA VAL A 36 -14.25 11.46 -2.69
C VAL A 36 -13.33 10.24 -2.64
N LEU A 37 -12.35 10.28 -1.74
CA LEU A 37 -11.40 9.20 -1.50
C LEU A 37 -11.97 8.17 -0.53
N CYS A 38 -12.65 8.61 0.53
CA CYS A 38 -13.25 7.76 1.55
C CYS A 38 -14.74 8.07 1.71
N SER A 39 -15.60 7.20 1.16
CA SER A 39 -17.05 7.38 1.25
C SER A 39 -17.58 7.23 2.68
N CYS A 40 -17.02 6.31 3.49
CA CYS A 40 -17.49 6.07 4.87
C CYS A 40 -17.31 7.27 5.80
N SER A 41 -16.31 8.11 5.54
CA SER A 41 -15.98 9.27 6.36
C SER A 41 -16.14 10.59 5.61
N ASN A 42 -16.67 10.53 4.38
CA ASN A 42 -16.84 11.65 3.45
C ASN A 42 -15.57 12.51 3.30
N VAL A 43 -14.42 11.87 3.09
CA VAL A 43 -13.12 12.55 2.95
C VAL A 43 -12.72 12.62 1.48
N SER A 44 -12.39 13.83 1.02
CA SER A 44 -11.91 14.10 -0.34
C SER A 44 -10.39 13.98 -0.47
N VAL A 45 -9.88 13.90 -1.70
CA VAL A 45 -8.43 13.95 -1.98
C VAL A 45 -7.82 15.26 -1.48
N GLY A 46 -8.51 16.38 -1.67
CA GLY A 46 -8.06 17.69 -1.19
C GLY A 46 -7.92 17.73 0.32
N THR A 47 -8.87 17.15 1.06
CA THR A 47 -8.79 17.03 2.53
C THR A 47 -7.56 16.25 2.97
N VAL A 48 -7.20 15.18 2.27
CA VAL A 48 -5.99 14.39 2.57
C VAL A 48 -4.72 15.19 2.27
N ARG A 49 -4.68 15.92 1.15
CA ARG A 49 -3.54 16.78 0.82
C ARG A 49 -3.35 17.89 1.84
N ALA A 50 -4.43 18.58 2.20
CA ALA A 50 -4.41 19.60 3.25
C ALA A 50 -3.94 19.04 4.60
N ALA A 51 -4.32 17.80 4.96
CA ALA A 51 -3.78 17.14 6.15
C ALA A 51 -2.25 17.03 6.15
N VAL A 52 -1.65 16.76 4.99
CA VAL A 52 -0.19 16.70 4.84
C VAL A 52 0.44 18.10 4.80
N THR A 53 -0.09 19.01 3.99
CA THR A 53 0.54 20.31 3.70
C THR A 53 0.26 21.38 4.75
N GLU A 54 -0.96 21.44 5.29
CA GLU A 54 -1.41 22.49 6.22
C GLU A 54 -1.37 22.00 7.68
N HIS A 55 -1.77 20.75 7.92
CA HIS A 55 -1.78 20.17 9.26
C HIS A 55 -0.50 19.40 9.62
N GLY A 56 0.44 19.27 8.67
CA GLY A 56 1.77 18.70 8.89
C GLY A 56 1.78 17.20 9.16
N CYS A 57 0.75 16.45 8.75
CA CYS A 57 0.73 14.98 8.90
C CYS A 57 1.83 14.34 8.04
N ARG A 58 2.70 13.52 8.66
CA ARG A 58 3.87 12.89 8.02
C ARG A 58 3.74 11.39 7.78
N SER A 59 2.59 10.82 8.11
CA SER A 59 2.34 9.40 7.95
C SER A 59 0.87 9.13 7.65
N VAL A 60 0.59 7.98 7.02
CA VAL A 60 -0.79 7.51 6.82
C VAL A 60 -1.52 7.39 8.16
N GLY A 61 -0.82 7.01 9.23
CA GLY A 61 -1.40 6.93 10.58
C GLY A 61 -1.87 8.29 11.10
N GLU A 62 -1.04 9.33 10.96
CA GLU A 62 -1.42 10.69 11.34
C GLU A 62 -2.58 11.21 10.50
N VAL A 63 -2.57 10.98 9.19
CA VAL A 63 -3.69 11.36 8.32
C VAL A 63 -4.98 10.64 8.70
N LYS A 64 -4.93 9.35 9.06
CA LYS A 64 -6.08 8.61 9.58
C LYS A 64 -6.63 9.25 10.86
N THR A 65 -5.76 9.63 11.79
CA THR A 65 -6.16 10.31 13.03
C THR A 65 -6.77 11.69 12.75
N CYS A 66 -6.18 12.45 11.82
CA CYS A 66 -6.62 13.80 11.48
C CYS A 66 -7.95 13.82 10.71
N THR A 67 -8.14 12.88 9.77
CA THR A 67 -9.26 12.93 8.79
C THR A 67 -10.30 11.83 8.97
N ARG A 68 -9.99 10.78 9.74
CA ARG A 68 -10.77 9.53 9.86
C ARG A 68 -10.87 8.71 8.57
N ALA A 69 -10.18 9.09 7.49
CA ALA A 69 -10.17 8.30 6.26
C ALA A 69 -9.63 6.88 6.52
N GLY A 70 -10.33 5.85 6.04
CA GLY A 70 -9.83 4.47 6.13
C GLY A 70 -9.86 3.85 7.54
N THR A 71 -10.61 4.42 8.49
CA THR A 71 -10.81 3.85 9.84
C THR A 71 -12.10 3.04 9.99
N VAL A 72 -12.98 3.04 8.97
CA VAL A 72 -14.28 2.34 9.00
C VAL A 72 -14.21 0.99 8.27
N CYS A 73 -14.33 0.96 6.94
CA CYS A 73 -14.31 -0.28 6.14
C CYS A 73 -12.94 -0.60 5.54
N GLY A 74 -11.99 0.34 5.56
CA GLY A 74 -10.63 0.16 5.06
C GLY A 74 -10.45 0.11 3.53
N SER A 75 -11.52 0.13 2.73
CA SER A 75 -11.43 -0.04 1.26
C SER A 75 -10.58 1.03 0.56
N CYS A 76 -10.59 2.25 1.08
CA CYS A 76 -9.82 3.38 0.54
C CYS A 76 -8.35 3.40 0.97
N VAL A 77 -7.90 2.53 1.89
CA VAL A 77 -6.54 2.59 2.46
C VAL A 77 -5.44 2.52 1.40
N PRO A 78 -5.51 1.67 0.35
CA PRO A 78 -4.49 1.66 -0.70
C PRO A 78 -4.39 2.99 -1.46
N LEU A 79 -5.53 3.63 -1.76
CA LEU A 79 -5.55 4.93 -2.42
C LEU A 79 -5.09 6.05 -1.47
N LEU A 80 -5.52 6.00 -0.21
CA LEU A 80 -5.06 6.92 0.84
C LEU A 80 -3.54 6.92 0.95
N THR A 81 -2.92 5.74 1.04
CA THR A 81 -1.46 5.62 1.12
C THR A 81 -0.77 6.22 -0.10
N LYS A 82 -1.28 5.98 -1.31
CA LYS A 82 -0.72 6.57 -2.54
C LYS A 82 -0.80 8.10 -2.52
N VAL A 83 -1.94 8.67 -2.15
CA VAL A 83 -2.13 10.13 -2.09
C VAL A 83 -1.23 10.74 -1.03
N VAL A 84 -1.16 10.18 0.17
CA VAL A 84 -0.31 10.68 1.27
C VAL A 84 1.16 10.64 0.87
N ASN A 85 1.65 9.50 0.38
CA ASN A 85 3.05 9.34 -0.02
C ASN A 85 3.42 10.28 -1.17
N GLY A 86 2.60 10.35 -2.22
CA GLY A 86 2.85 11.27 -3.34
C GLY A 86 2.80 12.74 -2.94
N THR A 87 1.99 13.10 -1.94
CA THR A 87 1.95 14.47 -1.40
C THR A 87 3.20 14.78 -0.58
N LEU A 88 3.65 13.84 0.25
CA LEU A 88 4.90 13.96 1.02
C LEU A 88 6.12 14.10 0.10
N GLU A 89 6.20 13.28 -0.96
CA GLU A 89 7.26 13.35 -1.97
C GLU A 89 7.29 14.72 -2.68
N LYS A 90 6.12 15.23 -3.10
CA LYS A 90 5.98 16.58 -3.69
C LYS A 90 6.38 17.70 -2.72
N ALA A 91 6.17 17.51 -1.43
CA ALA A 91 6.60 18.42 -0.38
C ALA A 91 8.09 18.27 -0.01
N GLY A 92 8.84 17.40 -0.70
CA GLY A 92 10.27 17.19 -0.51
C GLY A 92 10.63 16.22 0.61
N PHE A 93 9.66 15.49 1.17
CA PHE A 93 9.93 14.48 2.18
C PHE A 93 10.28 13.13 1.54
N THR A 94 11.28 12.46 2.12
CA THR A 94 11.59 11.08 1.77
C THR A 94 10.58 10.13 2.40
N VAL A 95 9.87 9.37 1.57
CA VAL A 95 8.94 8.33 2.05
C VAL A 95 9.69 7.00 2.08
N SER A 96 9.74 6.37 3.25
CA SER A 96 10.32 5.03 3.40
C SER A 96 9.30 3.95 3.06
N ASN A 97 9.71 2.97 2.27
CA ASN A 97 8.96 1.74 2.02
C ASN A 97 9.32 0.61 3.00
N ALA A 98 10.13 0.91 4.02
CA ALA A 98 10.45 -0.03 5.07
C ALA A 98 9.20 -0.42 5.86
N MET A 99 9.11 -1.69 6.24
CA MET A 99 8.00 -2.19 7.04
C MET A 99 8.03 -1.65 8.48
N CYS A 100 9.22 -1.58 9.07
CA CYS A 100 9.50 -1.01 10.41
C CYS A 100 11.02 -0.87 10.59
N GLU A 101 11.50 -0.42 11.76
CA GLU A 101 12.95 -0.32 12.01
C GLU A 101 13.70 -1.68 11.90
N HIS A 102 13.00 -2.80 12.03
CA HIS A 102 13.62 -4.13 11.96
C HIS A 102 13.81 -4.63 10.52
N PHE A 103 13.04 -4.12 9.55
CA PHE A 103 13.05 -4.59 8.16
C PHE A 103 12.96 -3.38 7.22
N GLY A 104 14.08 -3.06 6.55
CA GLY A 104 14.20 -1.94 5.62
C GLY A 104 13.44 -2.10 4.30
N MET A 105 12.68 -3.18 4.15
CA MET A 105 11.95 -3.57 2.96
C MET A 105 10.46 -3.77 3.26
N PRO A 106 9.57 -3.66 2.26
CA PRO A 106 8.15 -3.94 2.41
C PRO A 106 7.87 -5.45 2.53
N ARG A 107 6.65 -5.79 2.97
CA ARG A 107 6.19 -7.19 3.13
C ARG A 107 6.37 -8.04 1.87
N ALA A 108 6.08 -7.48 0.68
CA ALA A 108 6.12 -8.22 -0.57
C ALA A 108 7.55 -8.69 -0.92
N GLU A 109 8.53 -7.83 -0.68
CA GLU A 109 9.95 -8.14 -0.86
C GLU A 109 10.40 -9.19 0.17
N LEU A 110 10.05 -8.99 1.44
CA LEU A 110 10.36 -9.98 2.49
C LEU A 110 9.77 -11.36 2.17
N TYR A 111 8.53 -11.42 1.69
CA TYR A 111 7.90 -12.67 1.27
C TYR A 111 8.69 -13.36 0.13
N ALA A 112 9.14 -12.60 -0.86
CA ALA A 112 9.91 -13.14 -1.97
C ALA A 112 11.25 -13.74 -1.50
N LEU A 113 11.96 -13.07 -0.60
CA LEU A 113 13.21 -13.54 -0.01
C LEU A 113 13.01 -14.79 0.85
N VAL A 114 12.01 -14.78 1.74
CA VAL A 114 11.68 -15.95 2.59
C VAL A 114 11.37 -17.17 1.74
N ARG A 115 10.61 -17.00 0.65
CA ARG A 115 10.30 -18.07 -0.30
C ARG A 115 11.53 -18.55 -1.06
N ALA A 116 12.36 -17.64 -1.58
CA ALA A 116 13.53 -17.97 -2.38
C ALA A 116 14.60 -18.72 -1.58
N GLU A 117 14.79 -18.35 -0.31
CA GLU A 117 15.80 -18.96 0.57
C GLU A 117 15.24 -20.11 1.43
N GLY A 118 13.93 -20.35 1.39
CA GLY A 118 13.29 -21.42 2.16
C GLY A 118 13.35 -21.24 3.68
N LEU A 119 13.41 -20.00 4.16
CA LEU A 119 13.52 -19.69 5.60
C LEU A 119 12.27 -20.13 6.36
N ARG A 120 12.42 -20.75 7.54
CA ARG A 120 11.32 -21.40 8.26
C ARG A 120 11.01 -20.78 9.60
N THR A 121 11.92 -20.01 10.17
CA THR A 121 11.74 -19.41 11.50
C THR A 121 11.89 -17.89 11.49
N PHE A 122 11.24 -17.23 12.44
CA PHE A 122 11.40 -15.79 12.64
C PHE A 122 12.86 -15.41 12.89
N SER A 123 13.58 -16.21 13.69
CA SER A 123 14.99 -15.97 14.03
C SER A 123 15.89 -16.01 12.80
N GLU A 124 15.71 -16.97 11.90
CA GLU A 124 16.46 -17.05 10.63
C GLU A 124 16.20 -15.83 9.75
N ILE A 125 14.93 -15.42 9.64
CA ILE A 125 14.51 -14.30 8.81
C ILE A 125 15.11 -12.99 9.32
N VAL A 126 15.05 -12.76 10.63
CA VAL A 126 15.66 -11.56 11.24
C VAL A 126 17.18 -11.59 11.09
N ALA A 127 17.83 -12.73 11.32
CA ALA A 127 19.28 -12.83 11.23
C ALA A 127 19.83 -12.51 9.83
N ARG A 128 19.05 -12.78 8.77
CA ARG A 128 19.46 -12.54 7.38
C ARG A 128 18.99 -11.20 6.81
N HIS A 129 17.75 -10.81 7.09
CA HIS A 129 17.06 -9.72 6.39
C HIS A 129 16.59 -8.60 7.30
N GLY A 130 16.94 -8.67 8.59
CA GLY A 130 16.52 -7.66 9.56
C GLY A 130 17.52 -7.46 10.68
N GLN A 131 17.02 -6.89 11.77
CA GLN A 131 17.80 -6.60 12.96
C GLN A 131 16.94 -6.70 14.22
N GLY A 132 17.56 -6.81 15.39
CA GLY A 132 16.88 -6.78 16.69
C GLY A 132 16.01 -8.01 16.99
N ARG A 133 14.95 -7.82 17.78
CA ARG A 133 14.04 -8.90 18.24
C ARG A 133 12.64 -8.84 17.63
N GLY A 134 12.39 -7.87 16.75
CA GLY A 134 11.10 -7.59 16.13
C GLY A 134 10.08 -6.90 17.04
N CYS A 135 9.10 -6.24 16.41
CA CYS A 135 8.01 -5.52 17.07
C CYS A 135 6.62 -6.09 16.76
N ALA A 136 5.58 -5.42 17.25
CA ALA A 136 4.18 -5.75 17.00
C ALA A 136 3.76 -5.62 15.53
N VAL A 137 4.56 -4.97 14.68
CA VAL A 137 4.32 -4.86 13.23
C VAL A 137 4.90 -6.07 12.48
N CYS A 138 6.20 -6.34 12.63
CA CYS A 138 6.87 -7.33 11.79
C CYS A 138 6.60 -8.78 12.22
N LYS A 139 6.37 -9.05 13.51
CA LYS A 139 6.08 -10.42 14.00
C LYS A 139 4.84 -11.03 13.37
N PRO A 140 3.65 -10.39 13.39
CA PRO A 140 2.47 -10.96 12.72
C PRO A 140 2.64 -11.05 11.20
N VAL A 141 3.38 -10.12 10.59
CA VAL A 141 3.69 -10.18 9.15
C VAL A 141 4.50 -11.42 8.81
N VAL A 142 5.59 -11.67 9.53
CA VAL A 142 6.45 -12.84 9.31
C VAL A 142 5.70 -14.14 9.61
N ALA A 143 4.94 -14.19 10.71
CA ALA A 143 4.10 -15.36 11.01
C ALA A 143 3.11 -15.67 9.87
N SER A 144 2.46 -14.64 9.32
CA SER A 144 1.59 -14.79 8.15
C SER A 144 2.35 -15.28 6.91
N ILE A 145 3.55 -14.75 6.63
CA ILE A 145 4.39 -15.21 5.50
C ILE A 145 4.71 -16.70 5.65
N LEU A 146 5.20 -17.11 6.82
CA LEU A 146 5.56 -18.49 7.11
C LEU A 146 4.36 -19.43 6.99
N SER A 147 3.20 -19.02 7.50
CA SER A 147 1.94 -19.78 7.37
C SER A 147 1.55 -19.97 5.91
N SER A 148 1.63 -18.91 5.09
CA SER A 148 1.33 -18.99 3.65
C SER A 148 2.29 -19.89 2.86
N LEU A 149 3.48 -20.17 3.38
CA LEU A 149 4.48 -21.05 2.74
C LEU A 149 4.50 -22.47 3.33
N GLY A 150 3.92 -22.66 4.53
CA GLY A 150 4.07 -23.88 5.32
C GLY A 150 3.13 -25.03 4.95
N ILE A 151 1.91 -24.73 4.47
CA ILE A 151 0.86 -25.75 4.26
C ILE A 151 0.87 -26.40 2.87
N GLY A 152 1.84 -26.07 2.01
CA GLY A 152 1.81 -26.48 0.60
C GLY A 152 0.71 -25.75 -0.18
N HIS A 153 0.52 -26.13 -1.45
CA HIS A 153 -0.53 -25.53 -2.27
C HIS A 153 -1.92 -26.00 -1.78
N VAL A 154 -2.91 -25.11 -1.67
CA VAL A 154 -4.26 -25.46 -1.15
C VAL A 154 -4.98 -26.55 -1.96
N LEU A 155 -4.59 -26.76 -3.22
CA LEU A 155 -5.10 -27.82 -4.09
C LEU A 155 -4.22 -29.08 -4.12
N GLN A 156 -3.17 -29.12 -3.31
CA GLN A 156 -2.36 -30.32 -3.19
C GLN A 156 -3.20 -31.38 -2.48
N PRO A 157 -3.33 -32.60 -3.04
CA PRO A 157 -4.09 -33.66 -2.39
C PRO A 157 -3.53 -33.92 -0.99
N ASP A 158 -4.43 -34.15 -0.03
CA ASP A 158 -4.05 -34.51 1.32
C ASP A 158 -3.11 -35.73 1.28
N PRO A 159 -2.05 -35.77 2.11
CA PRO A 159 -1.28 -36.99 2.26
C PRO A 159 -2.23 -38.08 2.75
N VAL A 160 -2.47 -39.07 1.90
CA VAL A 160 -3.23 -40.27 2.26
C VAL A 160 -2.40 -41.04 3.28
N THR A 161 -2.67 -40.82 4.56
CA THR A 161 -2.20 -41.68 5.68
C THR A 161 -3.23 -42.73 6.00
#